data_AF-T2IIX2-F1
#
_entry.id   AF-T2IIX2-F1
#
_cell.length_a   1.000
_cell.length_b   1.000
_cell.length_c   1.000
_cell.angle_alpha   90.00
_cell.angle_beta   90.00
_cell.angle_gamma   90.00
#
_symmetry.space_group_name_H-M   'P 1'
#
loop_
_entity.id
_entity.type
_entity.pdbx_description
1 polymer ?
#
loop_
_entity_poly.entity_id
_entity_poly.type
_entity_poly.pdbx_seq_one_letter_code
_entity_poly.pdbx_strand_id
1 'polypeptide(L)'
;MVLAGGIKPLADVRQVELRRYNRDGSQQIIAIDLWNLLETGNIEEDIILQEGDTIVIPTAASLPSEESEPLANASFAPASMRVSVVGEVRSPGNIEIPPNTPLNQGILAAGGFDKRRANGATIELVRLNPNGTVTRRDIDIDFAQDITEGDNPILKNNDVVIVNRNFLTAASDTLTTIFAPIGALTGFVNFFRLFDNN
;
A
#
# COMPACT_ATOMS: atom_id res chain seq x y z
N MET A 1 3.07 5.89 -26.05
CA MET A 1 3.36 5.85 -24.60
C MET A 1 2.96 4.54 -23.93
N VAL A 2 1.80 3.96 -24.26
CA VAL A 2 1.36 2.64 -23.72
C VAL A 2 2.38 1.52 -23.99
N LEU A 3 2.99 1.51 -25.18
CA LEU A 3 4.05 0.56 -25.56
C LEU A 3 5.35 0.73 -24.76
N ALA A 4 5.55 1.85 -24.07
CA ALA A 4 6.73 2.14 -23.26
C ALA A 4 6.54 1.77 -21.76
N GLY A 5 5.45 1.09 -21.42
CA GLY A 5 5.13 0.72 -20.03
C GLY A 5 4.39 1.79 -19.23
N GLY A 6 3.93 2.87 -19.90
CA GLY A 6 3.18 3.96 -19.29
C GLY A 6 4.06 5.06 -18.66
N ILE A 7 3.40 6.12 -18.20
CA ILE A 7 4.04 7.26 -17.52
C ILE A 7 4.33 6.90 -16.06
N LYS A 8 5.35 7.52 -15.48
CA LYS A 8 5.60 7.38 -14.05
C LYS A 8 4.52 8.13 -13.25
N PRO A 9 4.19 7.68 -12.02
CA PRO A 9 3.19 8.36 -11.18
C PRO A 9 3.49 9.83 -10.86
N LEU A 10 4.75 10.27 -10.99
CA LEU A 10 5.19 11.66 -10.76
C LEU A 10 5.60 12.36 -12.06
N ALA A 11 5.16 11.84 -13.21
CA ALA A 11 5.37 12.49 -14.48
C ALA A 11 4.63 13.83 -14.53
N ASP A 12 5.34 14.89 -14.92
CA ASP A 12 4.70 16.13 -15.32
C ASP A 12 4.16 15.98 -16.74
N VAL A 13 2.86 15.72 -16.82
CA VAL A 13 2.15 15.52 -18.08
C VAL A 13 1.82 16.82 -18.82
N ARG A 14 2.02 17.99 -18.18
CA ARG A 14 1.77 19.31 -18.79
C ARG A 14 2.95 19.82 -19.59
N GLN A 15 4.14 19.29 -19.33
CA GLN A 15 5.41 19.77 -19.90
C GLN A 15 6.14 18.64 -20.64
N VAL A 16 5.39 17.82 -21.39
CA VAL A 16 6.00 16.73 -22.17
C VAL A 16 6.71 17.31 -23.38
N GLU A 17 7.91 16.83 -23.67
CA GLU A 17 8.71 17.28 -24.80
C GLU A 17 8.89 16.15 -25.81
N LEU A 18 8.53 16.41 -27.06
CA LEU A 18 8.95 15.61 -28.20
C LEU A 18 10.21 16.24 -28.80
N ARG A 19 11.31 15.48 -28.78
CA ARG A 19 12.59 15.89 -29.37
C ARG A 19 12.79 15.15 -30.68
N ARG A 20 12.82 15.90 -31.78
CA ARG A 20 13.01 15.39 -33.13
C ARG A 20 14.33 15.88 -33.70
N TYR A 21 15.12 14.97 -34.24
CA TYR A 21 16.31 15.34 -35.01
C TYR A 21 15.95 15.46 -36.48
N ASN A 22 16.15 16.64 -37.03
CA ASN A 22 15.99 16.88 -38.45
C ASN A 22 17.20 16.33 -39.22
N ARG A 23 17.04 16.13 -40.52
CA ARG A 23 18.11 15.62 -41.40
C ARG A 23 19.35 16.53 -41.45
N ASP A 24 19.20 17.80 -41.09
CA ASP A 24 20.29 18.78 -40.99
C ASP A 24 21.03 18.73 -39.64
N GLY A 25 20.64 17.83 -38.73
CA GLY A 25 21.19 17.69 -37.38
C GLY A 25 20.61 18.67 -36.37
N SER A 26 19.68 19.56 -36.76
CA SER A 26 18.99 20.44 -35.82
C SER A 26 17.99 19.65 -34.98
N GLN A 27 17.87 20.02 -33.70
CA GLN A 27 16.88 19.43 -32.79
C GLN A 27 15.66 20.34 -32.72
N GLN A 28 14.51 19.81 -33.13
CA GLN A 28 13.21 20.43 -32.89
C GLN A 28 12.64 19.93 -31.57
N ILE A 29 12.19 20.85 -30.72
CA ILE A 29 11.50 20.55 -29.46
C ILE A 29 10.05 20.99 -29.63
N ILE A 30 9.13 20.05 -29.46
CA ILE A 30 7.69 20.29 -29.53
C ILE A 30 7.13 20.02 -28.14
N ALA A 31 6.54 21.04 -27.53
CA ALA A 31 5.88 20.91 -26.24
C ALA A 31 4.50 20.27 -26.44
N ILE A 32 4.16 19.34 -25.56
CA ILE A 32 2.91 18.58 -25.57
C ILE A 32 2.31 18.67 -24.17
N ASP A 33 1.05 19.06 -24.09
CA ASP A 33 0.27 19.04 -22.86
C ASP A 33 -0.70 17.85 -22.87
N LEU A 34 -0.28 16.74 -22.26
CA LEU A 34 -1.12 15.55 -22.13
C LEU A 34 -2.24 15.73 -21.09
N TRP A 35 -2.13 16.71 -20.19
CA TRP A 35 -3.21 17.03 -19.25
C TRP A 35 -4.40 17.61 -20.01
N ASN A 36 -4.13 18.56 -20.92
CA ASN A 36 -5.17 19.13 -21.78
C ASN A 36 -5.88 18.04 -22.62
N LEU A 37 -5.12 17.09 -23.16
CA LEU A 37 -5.67 15.94 -23.89
C LEU A 37 -6.55 15.04 -23.01
N LEU A 38 -6.17 14.82 -21.75
CA LEU A 38 -6.96 14.04 -20.80
C LEU A 38 -8.26 14.75 -20.39
N GLU A 39 -8.22 16.06 -20.19
CA GLU A 39 -9.34 16.87 -19.70
C GLU A 39 -10.34 17.22 -20.79
N THR A 40 -9.87 17.64 -21.96
CA THR A 40 -10.72 18.13 -23.05
C THR A 40 -11.01 17.07 -24.11
N GLY A 41 -10.20 16.01 -24.17
CA GLY A 41 -10.25 15.04 -25.27
C GLY A 41 -9.89 15.65 -26.62
N ASN A 42 -9.34 16.87 -26.66
CA ASN A 42 -9.01 17.54 -27.90
C ASN A 42 -7.75 16.90 -28.53
N ILE A 43 -7.95 16.19 -29.63
CA ILE A 43 -6.91 15.53 -30.43
C ILE A 43 -6.32 16.44 -31.51
N GLU A 44 -6.69 17.73 -31.55
CA GLU A 44 -6.12 18.67 -32.53
C GLU A 44 -4.61 18.87 -32.35
N GLU A 45 -4.07 18.57 -31.16
CA GLU A 45 -2.62 18.55 -30.88
C GLU A 45 -1.97 17.16 -31.06
N ASP A 46 -2.65 16.20 -31.69
CA ASP A 46 -2.12 14.85 -31.90
C ASP A 46 -0.97 14.87 -32.93
N ILE A 47 0.26 14.97 -32.43
CA ILE A 47 1.47 15.03 -33.24
C ILE A 47 1.80 13.63 -33.75
N ILE A 48 1.88 13.49 -35.07
CA ILE A 48 2.36 12.25 -35.70
C ILE A 48 3.83 12.06 -35.34
N LEU A 49 4.11 10.97 -34.64
CA LEU A 49 5.46 10.53 -34.28
C LEU A 49 6.20 10.02 -35.51
N GLN A 50 7.48 10.38 -35.59
CA GLN A 50 8.41 9.95 -36.64
C GLN A 50 9.46 9.01 -36.06
N GLU A 51 10.09 8.23 -36.93
CA GLU A 51 11.20 7.37 -36.53
C GLU A 51 12.36 8.23 -35.99
N GLY A 52 12.89 7.86 -34.82
CA GLY A 52 13.95 8.60 -34.13
C GLY A 52 13.48 9.70 -33.18
N ASP A 53 12.16 9.95 -33.10
CA ASP A 53 11.60 10.86 -32.11
C ASP A 53 11.85 10.34 -30.68
N THR A 54 12.26 11.25 -29.79
CA THR A 54 12.47 10.96 -28.37
C THR A 54 11.45 11.74 -27.54
N ILE A 55 10.63 11.04 -26.76
CA ILE A 55 9.68 11.64 -25.82
C ILE A 55 10.34 11.75 -24.45
N VAL A 56 10.41 12.96 -23.92
CA VAL A 56 10.95 13.26 -22.59
C VAL A 56 9.80 13.76 -21.72
N ILE A 57 9.65 13.14 -20.55
CA ILE A 57 8.63 13.49 -19.58
C ILE A 57 9.35 13.93 -18.31
N PRO A 58 9.27 15.21 -17.93
CA PRO A 58 9.88 15.69 -16.70
C PRO A 58 9.19 15.08 -15.48
N THR A 59 9.88 15.12 -14.34
CA THR A 59 9.30 14.71 -13.05
C THR A 59 8.74 15.93 -12.36
N ALA A 60 7.45 15.89 -12.00
CA ALA A 60 6.79 16.94 -11.23
C ALA A 60 7.36 17.01 -9.81
N ALA A 61 7.54 18.23 -9.28
CA ALA A 61 8.00 18.43 -7.89
C ALA A 61 6.93 17.98 -6.87
N SER A 62 5.66 18.14 -7.22
CA SER A 62 4.51 17.66 -6.45
C SER A 62 3.30 17.57 -7.38
N LEU A 63 2.55 16.47 -7.31
CA LEU A 63 1.23 16.37 -7.93
C LEU A 63 0.15 16.60 -6.87
N PRO A 64 -0.82 17.50 -7.10
CA PRO A 64 -1.99 17.62 -6.24
C PRO A 64 -2.73 16.27 -6.17
N SER A 65 -3.29 15.95 -5.00
CA SER A 65 -4.05 14.71 -4.80
C SER A 65 -5.19 14.55 -5.82
N GLU A 66 -5.79 15.66 -6.24
CA GLU A 66 -6.89 15.72 -7.21
C GLU A 66 -6.47 15.27 -8.62
N GLU A 67 -5.22 15.48 -9.01
CA GLU A 67 -4.70 15.09 -10.33
C GLU A 67 -4.20 13.64 -10.35
N SER A 68 -3.95 13.04 -9.17
CA SER A 68 -3.37 11.71 -9.08
C SER A 68 -4.31 10.59 -9.53
N GLU A 69 -5.62 10.73 -9.29
CA GLU A 69 -6.63 9.74 -9.68
C GLU A 69 -6.92 9.73 -11.20
N PRO A 70 -7.14 10.88 -11.87
CA PRO A 70 -7.28 10.91 -13.33
C PRO A 70 -6.04 10.35 -14.05
N LEU A 71 -4.83 10.66 -13.55
CA LEU A 71 -3.59 10.15 -14.14
C LEU A 71 -3.41 8.64 -13.95
N ALA A 72 -3.82 8.09 -12.80
CA ALA A 72 -3.77 6.65 -12.57
C ALA A 72 -4.70 5.86 -13.51
N ASN A 73 -5.78 6.49 -13.99
CA ASN A 73 -6.76 5.88 -14.89
C ASN A 73 -6.53 6.22 -16.37
N ALA A 74 -5.54 7.08 -16.69
CA ALA A 74 -5.28 7.49 -18.06
C ALA A 74 -4.76 6.32 -18.92
N SER A 75 -5.03 6.35 -20.22
CA SER A 75 -4.59 5.30 -21.17
C SER A 75 -3.07 5.13 -21.22
N PHE A 76 -2.34 6.16 -20.82
CA PHE A 76 -0.89 6.18 -20.74
C PHE A 76 -0.34 5.89 -19.32
N ALA A 77 -1.17 5.52 -18.34
CA ALA A 77 -0.73 5.02 -17.04
C ALA A 77 -0.05 3.63 -17.16
N PRO A 78 0.80 3.23 -16.19
CA PRO A 78 1.41 1.90 -16.22
C PRO A 78 0.34 0.83 -16.01
N ALA A 79 0.41 -0.27 -16.78
CA ALA A 79 -0.61 -1.33 -16.74
C ALA A 79 -0.65 -2.11 -15.42
N SER A 80 0.46 -2.11 -14.67
CA SER A 80 0.58 -2.70 -13.35
C SER A 80 1.46 -1.86 -12.44
N MET A 81 1.23 -1.99 -11.14
CA MET A 81 2.07 -1.44 -10.09
C MET A 81 2.55 -2.54 -9.15
N ARG A 82 3.69 -2.31 -8.51
CA ARG A 82 4.29 -3.26 -7.57
C ARG A 82 4.04 -2.80 -6.14
N VAL A 83 3.56 -3.71 -5.31
CA VAL A 83 3.39 -3.51 -3.86
C VAL A 83 4.11 -4.63 -3.13
N SER A 84 4.68 -4.34 -1.97
CA SER A 84 5.30 -5.36 -1.11
C SER A 84 4.36 -5.70 0.03
N VAL A 85 3.94 -6.97 0.14
CA VAL A 85 3.10 -7.43 1.25
C VAL A 85 3.92 -8.34 2.13
N VAL A 86 3.99 -8.04 3.42
CA VAL A 86 4.78 -8.80 4.40
C VAL A 86 3.96 -9.10 5.66
N GLY A 87 4.39 -10.09 6.42
CA GLY A 87 3.74 -10.49 7.67
C GLY A 87 2.79 -11.68 7.52
N GLU A 88 1.67 -11.65 8.26
CA GLU A 88 0.72 -12.77 8.45
C GLU A 88 -0.27 -12.96 7.28
N VAL A 89 0.25 -12.96 6.05
CA VAL A 89 -0.46 -13.32 4.82
C VAL A 89 -0.04 -14.70 4.32
N ARG A 90 -0.82 -15.29 3.41
CA ARG A 90 -0.50 -16.62 2.86
C ARG A 90 0.72 -16.61 1.94
N SER A 91 0.85 -15.58 1.11
CA SER A 91 1.92 -15.45 0.12
C SER A 91 2.61 -14.08 0.27
N PRO A 92 3.54 -13.92 1.23
CA PRO A 92 4.28 -12.68 1.39
C PRO A 92 5.27 -12.48 0.24
N GLY A 93 5.58 -11.23 -0.08
CA GLY A 93 6.51 -10.84 -1.12
C GLY A 93 5.99 -9.67 -1.96
N ASN A 94 6.67 -9.42 -3.07
CA ASN A 94 6.26 -8.43 -4.05
C ASN A 94 5.13 -9.00 -4.92
N ILE A 95 4.04 -8.24 -5.02
CA ILE A 95 2.89 -8.55 -5.88
C ILE A 95 2.75 -7.48 -6.96
N GLU A 96 2.28 -7.89 -8.14
CA GLU A 96 1.92 -6.98 -9.22
C GLU A 96 0.39 -6.91 -9.31
N ILE A 97 -0.14 -5.70 -9.18
CA ILE A 97 -1.58 -5.43 -9.15
C ILE A 97 -1.91 -4.28 -10.11
N PRO A 98 -3.15 -4.18 -10.61
CA PRO A 98 -3.57 -3.04 -11.42
C PRO A 98 -3.45 -1.71 -10.65
N PRO A 99 -3.28 -0.57 -11.32
CA PRO A 99 -3.46 0.74 -10.69
C PRO A 99 -4.83 0.87 -10.01
N ASN A 100 -4.94 1.81 -9.08
CA ASN A 100 -6.18 2.07 -8.34
C ASN A 100 -6.73 0.84 -7.55
N THR A 101 -5.85 -0.10 -7.22
CA THR A 101 -6.24 -1.28 -6.42
C THR A 101 -6.36 -0.89 -4.93
N PRO A 102 -7.51 -1.16 -4.28
CA PRO A 102 -7.66 -0.94 -2.85
C PRO A 102 -6.84 -1.93 -2.00
N LEU A 103 -6.52 -1.52 -0.77
CA LEU A 103 -5.69 -2.30 0.17
C LEU A 103 -6.19 -3.75 0.35
N ASN A 104 -7.48 -3.94 0.55
CA ASN A 104 -8.08 -5.26 0.73
C ASN A 104 -7.80 -6.21 -0.44
N GLN A 105 -7.92 -5.70 -1.68
CA GLN A 105 -7.68 -6.47 -2.89
C GLN A 105 -6.20 -6.78 -3.05
N GLY A 106 -5.32 -5.86 -2.64
CA GLY A 106 -3.87 -6.14 -2.53
C GLY A 106 -3.57 -7.30 -1.58
N ILE A 107 -4.24 -7.36 -0.43
CA ILE A 107 -4.06 -8.46 0.54
C ILE A 107 -4.65 -9.77 0.00
N LEU A 108 -5.80 -9.72 -0.66
CA LEU A 108 -6.38 -10.90 -1.33
C LEU A 108 -5.46 -11.42 -2.44
N ALA A 109 -4.82 -10.52 -3.20
CA ALA A 109 -3.82 -10.88 -4.19
C ALA A 109 -2.57 -11.55 -3.57
N ALA A 110 -2.23 -11.20 -2.32
CA ALA A 110 -1.23 -11.90 -1.51
C ALA A 110 -1.76 -13.23 -0.88
N GLY A 111 -2.89 -13.74 -1.37
CA GLY A 111 -3.51 -14.98 -0.90
C GLY A 111 -4.44 -14.81 0.31
N GLY A 112 -4.66 -13.58 0.76
CA GLY A 112 -5.45 -13.26 1.95
C GLY A 112 -4.72 -13.53 3.27
N PHE A 113 -5.41 -13.28 4.37
CA PHE A 113 -4.89 -13.51 5.72
C PHE A 113 -4.69 -15.00 6.02
N ASP A 114 -3.65 -15.30 6.80
CA ASP A 114 -3.52 -16.62 7.41
C ASP A 114 -4.53 -16.76 8.56
N LYS A 115 -5.70 -17.35 8.26
CA LYS A 115 -6.83 -17.53 9.21
C LYS A 115 -6.45 -18.18 10.55
N ARG A 116 -5.32 -18.91 10.63
CA ARG A 116 -4.84 -19.54 11.87
C ARG A 116 -4.05 -18.58 12.76
N ARG A 117 -3.49 -17.51 12.20
CA ARG A 117 -2.53 -16.60 12.86
C ARG A 117 -2.98 -15.14 12.88
N ALA A 118 -3.90 -14.75 12.01
CA ALA A 118 -4.35 -13.38 11.82
C ALA A 118 -5.58 -12.99 12.67
N ASN A 119 -5.93 -13.74 13.73
CA ASN A 119 -7.07 -13.40 14.57
C ASN A 119 -6.74 -12.09 15.33
N GLY A 120 -7.29 -10.97 14.84
CA GLY A 120 -6.97 -9.62 15.29
C GLY A 120 -5.77 -8.96 14.61
N ALA A 121 -5.37 -9.34 13.39
CA ALA A 121 -4.25 -8.66 12.73
C ALA A 121 -4.50 -7.14 12.48
N THR A 122 -3.49 -6.32 12.79
CA THR A 122 -3.44 -4.88 12.43
C THR A 122 -2.62 -4.73 11.16
N ILE A 123 -3.07 -3.89 10.24
CA ILE A 123 -2.30 -3.57 9.03
C ILE A 123 -1.59 -2.25 9.24
N GLU A 124 -0.30 -2.21 8.96
CA GLU A 124 0.46 -0.97 8.79
C GLU A 124 0.72 -0.77 7.29
N LEU A 125 0.19 0.33 6.74
CA LEU A 125 0.51 0.80 5.40
C LEU A 125 1.67 1.78 5.49
N VAL A 126 2.81 1.40 4.91
CA VAL A 126 4.01 2.23 4.82
C VAL A 126 4.17 2.73 3.39
N ARG A 127 4.19 4.05 3.22
CA ARG A 127 4.29 4.72 1.92
C ARG A 127 5.46 5.69 1.89
N LEU A 128 6.36 5.51 0.91
CA LEU A 128 7.44 6.43 0.63
C LEU A 128 6.90 7.62 -0.17
N ASN A 129 7.03 8.81 0.39
CA ASN A 129 6.65 10.04 -0.27
C ASN A 129 7.74 10.51 -1.24
N PRO A 130 7.39 11.27 -2.28
CA PRO A 130 8.35 11.79 -3.26
C PRO A 130 9.49 12.63 -2.65
N ASN A 131 9.22 13.31 -1.53
CA ASN A 131 10.18 14.11 -0.78
C ASN A 131 11.16 13.27 0.08
N GLY A 132 11.13 11.94 -0.03
CA GLY A 132 11.95 11.02 0.75
C GLY A 132 11.44 10.73 2.16
N THR A 133 10.34 11.35 2.59
CA THR A 133 9.70 11.03 3.89
C THR A 133 8.87 9.75 3.79
N VAL A 134 8.59 9.13 4.94
CA VAL A 134 7.74 7.93 5.01
C VAL A 134 6.47 8.25 5.78
N THR A 135 5.32 7.92 5.19
CA THR A 135 4.02 7.93 5.88
C THR A 135 3.69 6.53 6.36
N ARG A 136 3.20 6.42 7.59
CA ARG A 136 2.69 5.19 8.17
C ARG A 136 1.23 5.41 8.54
N ARG A 137 0.39 4.44 8.22
CA ARG A 137 -1.01 4.44 8.60
C ARG A 137 -1.36 3.07 9.14
N ASP A 138 -1.75 3.02 10.40
CA ASP A 138 -2.30 1.84 11.02
C ASP A 138 -3.78 1.75 10.66
N ILE A 139 -4.20 0.57 10.22
CA ILE A 139 -5.54 0.25 9.76
C ILE A 139 -5.99 -0.96 10.57
N ASP A 140 -6.90 -0.70 11.51
CA ASP A 140 -7.50 -1.73 12.32
C ASP A 140 -8.56 -2.45 11.48
N ILE A 141 -8.38 -3.76 11.29
CA ILE A 141 -9.36 -4.60 10.63
C ILE A 141 -10.15 -5.35 11.68
N ASP A 142 -11.46 -5.13 11.71
CA ASP A 142 -12.38 -6.05 12.35
C ASP A 142 -12.67 -7.21 11.39
N PHE A 143 -12.12 -8.40 11.67
CA PHE A 143 -12.35 -9.61 10.85
C PHE A 143 -13.76 -10.18 10.99
N ALA A 144 -14.56 -9.70 11.94
CA ALA A 144 -15.95 -10.10 12.16
C ALA A 144 -16.96 -9.23 11.40
N GLN A 145 -16.53 -8.10 10.85
CA GLN A 145 -17.30 -7.27 9.94
C GLN A 145 -16.64 -7.35 8.56
N ASP A 146 -17.41 -7.36 7.49
CA ASP A 146 -16.83 -7.12 6.17
C ASP A 146 -16.06 -5.80 6.20
N ILE A 147 -14.91 -5.74 5.53
CA ILE A 147 -13.97 -4.61 5.56
C ILE A 147 -14.75 -3.31 5.31
N THR A 148 -14.97 -2.53 6.36
CA THR A 148 -15.76 -1.30 6.29
C THR A 148 -15.09 -0.34 5.31
N GLU A 149 -15.83 0.15 4.31
CA GLU A 149 -15.31 0.94 3.18
C GLU A 149 -14.55 2.22 3.58
N GLY A 150 -14.69 2.68 4.83
CA GLY A 150 -14.04 3.90 5.35
C GLY A 150 -12.51 3.81 5.52
N ASP A 151 -11.98 2.61 5.79
CA ASP A 151 -10.55 2.42 6.14
C ASP A 151 -9.76 1.63 5.07
N ASN A 152 -10.26 1.59 3.83
CA ASN A 152 -9.66 0.84 2.74
C ASN A 152 -8.98 1.76 1.70
N PRO A 153 -7.76 2.28 1.98
CA PRO A 153 -7.09 3.20 1.07
C PRO A 153 -6.67 2.52 -0.24
N ILE A 154 -6.62 3.30 -1.30
CA ILE A 154 -6.01 2.91 -2.58
C ILE A 154 -4.50 2.77 -2.39
N LEU A 155 -3.96 1.64 -2.84
CA LEU A 155 -2.53 1.36 -2.85
C LEU A 155 -1.82 2.16 -3.95
N LYS A 156 -0.58 2.53 -3.70
CA LYS A 156 0.31 3.19 -4.65
C LYS A 156 1.52 2.32 -4.94
N ASN A 157 2.14 2.58 -6.09
CA ASN A 157 3.35 1.87 -6.48
C ASN A 157 4.46 2.03 -5.42
N ASN A 158 5.10 0.93 -5.08
CA ASN A 158 6.10 0.79 -4.02
C ASN A 158 5.57 0.96 -2.59
N ASP A 159 4.25 0.93 -2.36
CA ASP A 159 3.71 0.79 -1.01
C ASP A 159 4.19 -0.54 -0.38
N VAL A 160 4.35 -0.50 0.94
CA VAL A 160 4.63 -1.69 1.76
C VAL A 160 3.46 -1.89 2.71
N VAL A 161 2.81 -3.04 2.59
CA VAL A 161 1.70 -3.47 3.45
C VAL A 161 2.25 -4.48 4.44
N ILE A 162 2.20 -4.15 5.73
CA ILE A 162 2.68 -4.99 6.81
C ILE A 162 1.46 -5.51 7.57
N VAL A 163 1.30 -6.83 7.63
CA VAL A 163 0.22 -7.48 8.37
C VAL A 163 0.77 -8.04 9.68
N ASN A 164 0.49 -7.35 10.78
CA ASN A 164 0.95 -7.70 12.12
C ASN A 164 -0.13 -8.47 12.88
N ARG A 165 0.26 -9.41 13.74
CA ARG A 165 -0.65 -10.08 14.70
C ARG A 165 -0.87 -9.18 15.92
N ASN A 166 -2.12 -8.97 16.35
CA ASN A 166 -2.39 -8.31 17.62
C ASN A 166 -2.27 -9.32 18.77
N PHE A 167 -1.40 -9.03 19.73
CA PHE A 167 -1.18 -9.86 20.91
C PHE A 167 -1.84 -9.32 22.18
N LEU A 168 -2.44 -8.13 22.14
CA LEU A 168 -2.73 -7.38 23.37
C LEU A 168 -4.11 -7.64 23.97
N THR A 169 -5.01 -8.34 23.29
CA THR A 169 -6.34 -8.67 23.82
C THR A 169 -6.37 -9.88 24.77
N ALA A 170 -5.26 -10.61 24.94
CA ALA A 170 -5.19 -11.77 25.84
C ALA A 170 -4.81 -11.43 27.30
N ALA A 171 -4.45 -10.17 27.59
CA ALA A 171 -3.98 -9.76 28.91
C ALA A 171 -5.11 -9.37 29.89
N SER A 172 -6.34 -9.12 29.43
CA SER A 172 -7.47 -8.85 30.33
C SER A 172 -8.07 -10.14 30.91
N ASP A 173 -8.13 -11.21 30.11
CA ASP A 173 -8.82 -12.45 30.51
C ASP A 173 -7.94 -13.35 31.39
N THR A 174 -6.64 -13.08 31.45
CA THR A 174 -5.68 -13.83 32.27
C THR A 174 -5.39 -13.21 33.63
N LEU A 175 -5.77 -11.95 33.87
CA LEU A 175 -5.64 -11.32 35.19
C LEU A 175 -6.66 -11.85 36.22
N THR A 176 -7.77 -12.44 35.77
CA THR A 176 -8.77 -13.06 36.65
C THR A 176 -8.47 -14.53 36.97
N THR A 177 -7.60 -15.20 36.22
CA THR A 177 -7.28 -16.62 36.44
C THR A 177 -6.09 -16.85 37.38
N ILE A 178 -5.31 -15.79 37.67
CA ILE A 178 -4.17 -15.88 38.61
C ILE A 178 -4.55 -15.46 40.05
N PHE A 179 -5.72 -14.84 40.24
CA PHE A 179 -6.27 -14.50 41.56
C PHE A 179 -7.48 -15.36 41.97
N ALA A 180 -7.36 -16.70 41.92
CA ALA A 180 -7.93 -17.65 42.89
C ALA A 180 -7.69 -19.11 42.44
N PRO A 181 -7.31 -20.05 43.33
CA PRO A 181 -7.54 -20.00 44.78
C PRO A 181 -6.23 -20.01 45.58
N ILE A 182 -5.90 -18.89 46.22
CA ILE A 182 -5.22 -18.93 47.52
C ILE A 182 -6.28 -19.40 48.53
N GLY A 183 -6.61 -20.68 48.44
CA GLY A 183 -7.62 -21.35 49.27
C GLY A 183 -7.32 -22.84 49.48
N ALA A 184 -6.23 -23.35 48.89
CA ALA A 184 -5.76 -24.73 49.03
C ALA A 184 -4.42 -24.83 49.80
N LEU A 185 -4.16 -23.91 50.73
CA LEU A 185 -3.00 -23.95 51.64
C LEU A 185 -3.39 -23.95 53.13
N THR A 186 -4.62 -24.36 53.47
CA THR A 186 -5.01 -24.63 54.87
C THR A 186 -4.78 -26.08 55.30
N GLY A 187 -4.08 -26.89 54.49
CA GLY A 187 -3.74 -28.29 54.81
C GLY A 187 -2.39 -28.52 55.49
N PHE A 188 -1.57 -27.49 55.71
CA PHE A 188 -0.18 -27.65 56.17
C PHE A 188 0.10 -27.28 57.64
N VAL A 189 -0.89 -26.82 58.41
CA VAL A 189 -0.67 -26.35 59.81
C VAL A 189 -1.19 -27.32 60.88
N ASN A 190 -1.57 -28.56 60.53
CA ASN A 190 -1.95 -29.58 61.52
C ASN A 190 -0.93 -30.73 61.68
N PHE A 191 0.24 -30.65 61.05
CA PHE A 191 1.27 -31.68 61.18
C PHE A 191 2.21 -31.49 62.39
N PHE A 192 2.21 -30.32 63.04
CA PHE A 192 3.08 -30.04 64.20
C PHE A 192 2.40 -30.15 65.58
N ARG A 193 1.17 -30.68 65.67
CA ARG A 193 0.51 -30.97 66.97
C ARG A 193 0.48 -32.46 67.35
N LEU A 194 1.21 -33.32 66.65
CA LEU A 194 1.27 -34.76 66.95
C LEU A 194 2.54 -35.21 67.72
N PHE A 195 3.43 -34.28 68.11
CA PHE A 195 4.68 -34.59 68.83
C PHE A 195 5.00 -33.62 69.99
N ASP A 196 3.97 -33.16 70.71
CA ASP A 196 4.12 -32.57 72.04
C ASP A 196 2.84 -32.87 72.81
N ASN A 197 2.77 -33.45 74.00
CA ASN A 197 3.64 -34.26 74.83
C ASN A 197 2.67 -34.82 75.91
N ASN A 198 3.06 -35.93 76.54
CA ASN A 198 2.46 -36.57 77.71
C ASN A 198 2.05 -35.58 78.82
#